data_AF-A0A090ZH31-F1
#
_entry.id   AF-A0A090ZH31-F1
#
_cell.length_a   1.000
_cell.length_b   1.000
_cell.length_c   1.000
_cell.angle_alpha   90.00
_cell.angle_beta   90.00
_cell.angle_gamma   90.00
#
_symmetry.space_group_name_H-M   'P 1'
#
loop_
_entity.id
_entity.type
_entity.pdbx_description
1 polymer ?
#
loop_
_entity_poly.entity_id
_entity_poly.type
_entity_poly.pdbx_seq_one_letter_code
_entity_poly.pdbx_strand_id
1 'polypeptide(L)'
;MIDQLWSYFINMIEEYKMSGKTETYFPDMPVKIELIKLQKGMIKFVVAENSFVFSERDFLSETLNNAALFFERMQSLIDDVDYTHDL
;
A
#
# COMPACT_ATOMS: atom_id res chain seq x y z
N MET A 1 -10.61 -6.91 5.07
CA MET A 1 -9.74 -7.23 6.22
C MET A 1 -8.44 -6.44 5.97
N ILE A 2 -7.96 -5.67 6.96
CA ILE A 2 -6.88 -4.65 6.79
C ILE A 2 -5.55 -5.25 6.29
N ASP A 3 -5.33 -6.54 6.48
CA ASP A 3 -4.20 -7.32 5.97
C ASP A 3 -4.03 -7.26 4.44
N GLN A 4 -5.13 -7.13 3.69
CA GLN A 4 -5.06 -6.95 2.24
C GLN A 4 -4.69 -5.52 1.83
N LEU A 5 -4.73 -4.55 2.74
CA LEU A 5 -4.46 -3.16 2.38
C LEU A 5 -3.04 -2.97 1.81
N TRP A 6 -2.05 -3.61 2.43
CA TRP A 6 -0.66 -3.48 2.00
C TRP A 6 -0.40 -4.09 0.63
N SER A 7 -1.05 -5.20 0.27
CA SER A 7 -0.94 -5.77 -1.08
C SER A 7 -1.58 -4.87 -2.13
N TYR A 8 -2.70 -4.21 -1.82
CA TYR A 8 -3.30 -3.21 -2.70
C TYR A 8 -2.37 -2.01 -2.92
N PHE A 9 -1.74 -1.49 -1.87
CA PHE A 9 -0.76 -0.41 -2.00
C PHE A 9 0.45 -0.83 -2.84
N ILE A 10 0.96 -2.04 -2.66
CA ILE A 10 2.10 -2.55 -3.45
C ILE A 10 1.71 -2.64 -4.93
N ASN A 11 0.58 -3.27 -5.26
CA ASN A 11 0.10 -3.38 -6.64
C ASN A 11 -0.07 -2.01 -7.28
N MET A 12 -0.67 -1.07 -6.54
CA MET A 12 -0.85 0.30 -6.98
C MET A 12 0.51 0.99 -7.23
N ILE A 13 1.50 0.80 -6.36
CA ILE A 13 2.86 1.33 -6.59
C ILE A 13 3.50 0.73 -7.84
N GLU A 14 3.32 -0.56 -8.11
CA GLU A 14 3.85 -1.21 -9.33
C GLU A 14 3.25 -0.58 -10.60
N GLU A 15 1.93 -0.46 -10.66
CA GLU A 15 1.23 0.19 -11.77
C GLU A 15 1.66 1.65 -11.92
N TYR A 16 1.71 2.39 -10.81
CA TYR A 16 2.16 3.77 -10.76
C TYR A 16 3.56 3.95 -11.35
N LYS A 17 4.50 3.04 -11.06
CA LYS A 17 5.86 3.11 -11.60
C LYS A 17 5.92 2.90 -13.11
N MET A 18 4.96 2.19 -13.69
CA MET A 18 4.89 1.95 -15.13
C MET A 18 4.25 3.10 -15.90
N SER A 19 3.14 3.64 -15.40
CA SER A 19 2.30 4.61 -16.12
C SER A 19 2.42 6.06 -15.61
N GLY A 20 2.93 6.25 -14.39
CA GLY A 20 2.88 7.53 -13.66
C GLY A 20 1.51 7.86 -13.09
N LYS A 21 0.49 7.01 -13.26
CA LYS A 21 -0.84 7.19 -12.67
C LYS A 21 -1.56 5.84 -12.49
N THR A 22 -2.21 5.68 -11.35
CA THR A 22 -3.06 4.51 -11.06
C THR A 22 -4.23 4.94 -10.17
N GLU A 23 -5.29 4.16 -10.20
CA GLU A 23 -6.45 4.32 -9.34
C GLU A 23 -7.04 2.96 -8.98
N THR A 24 -7.54 2.84 -7.75
CA THR A 24 -8.21 1.64 -7.27
C THR A 24 -9.27 2.00 -6.24
N TYR A 25 -10.02 1.02 -5.78
CA TYR A 25 -10.95 1.15 -4.66
C TYR A 25 -10.44 0.33 -3.48
N PHE A 26 -10.65 0.84 -2.27
CA PHE A 26 -10.42 0.06 -1.06
C PHE A 26 -11.21 -1.27 -1.13
N PRO A 27 -10.62 -2.39 -0.69
CA PRO A 27 -11.27 -3.70 -0.75
C PRO A 27 -12.54 -3.80 0.10
N ASP A 28 -12.55 -3.11 1.25
CA ASP A 28 -13.61 -3.24 2.26
C ASP A 28 -14.66 -2.13 2.19
N MET A 29 -14.44 -1.07 1.41
CA MET A 29 -15.35 0.06 1.30
C MET A 29 -15.15 0.79 -0.05
N PRO A 30 -16.18 1.43 -0.63
CA PRO A 30 -16.10 2.06 -1.95
C PRO A 30 -15.36 3.41 -1.92
N VAL A 31 -14.19 3.46 -1.30
CA VAL A 31 -13.33 4.63 -1.26
C VAL A 31 -12.33 4.53 -2.39
N LYS A 32 -12.37 5.51 -3.29
CA LYS A 32 -11.40 5.62 -4.38
C LYS A 32 -10.06 6.11 -3.85
N ILE A 33 -8.99 5.49 -4.30
CA ILE A 33 -7.60 5.88 -4.07
C ILE A 33 -6.95 6.16 -5.41
N GLU A 34 -6.15 7.21 -5.50
CA GLU A 34 -5.35 7.51 -6.69
C GLU A 34 -3.91 7.87 -6.33
N LEU A 35 -2.95 7.40 -7.12
CA LEU A 35 -1.59 7.92 -7.16
C LEU A 35 -1.34 8.57 -8.51
N ILE A 36 -0.91 9.82 -8.49
CA ILE A 36 -0.67 10.62 -9.71
C ILE A 36 0.71 11.24 -9.61
N LYS A 37 1.56 10.96 -10.60
CA LYS A 37 2.90 11.53 -10.68
C LYS A 37 2.78 12.99 -11.04
N LEU A 38 3.45 13.83 -10.26
CA LEU A 38 3.57 15.25 -10.54
C LEU A 38 4.99 15.55 -11.02
N GLN A 39 5.20 16.79 -11.48
CA GLN A 39 6.52 17.26 -11.85
C GLN A 39 7.43 17.41 -10.61
N LYS A 40 8.74 17.54 -10.86
CA LYS A 40 9.76 17.81 -9.83
C LYS A 40 9.87 16.72 -8.75
N GLY A 41 9.57 15.46 -9.10
CA GLY A 41 9.68 14.33 -8.17
C GLY A 41 8.66 14.37 -7.04
N MET A 42 7.48 14.92 -7.31
CA MET A 42 6.36 14.95 -6.37
C MET A 42 5.30 13.92 -6.78
N ILE A 43 4.55 13.43 -5.81
CA ILE A 43 3.42 12.53 -6.02
C ILE A 43 2.17 13.11 -5.36
N LYS A 44 1.02 13.02 -6.04
CA LYS A 44 -0.28 13.33 -5.48
C LYS A 44 -0.96 12.03 -5.08
N PHE A 45 -1.34 11.93 -3.82
CA PHE A 45 -2.13 10.85 -3.27
C PHE A 45 -3.54 11.36 -3.00
N VAL A 46 -4.55 10.70 -3.57
CA VAL A 46 -5.97 11.06 -3.40
C VAL A 46 -6.66 9.93 -2.67
N VAL A 47 -7.44 10.27 -1.65
CA VAL A 47 -8.29 9.32 -0.91
C VAL A 47 -9.67 9.95 -0.77
N ALA A 48 -10.67 9.34 -1.41
CA ALA A 48 -12.00 9.93 -1.61
C ALA A 48 -11.88 11.35 -2.19
N GLU A 49 -12.27 12.38 -1.42
CA GLU A 49 -12.24 13.78 -1.84
C GLU A 49 -10.98 14.52 -1.36
N ASN A 50 -10.17 13.89 -0.51
CA ASN A 50 -8.97 14.49 0.05
C ASN A 50 -7.77 14.23 -0.84
N SER A 51 -6.89 15.22 -0.99
CA SER A 51 -5.63 15.03 -1.70
C SER A 51 -4.45 15.58 -0.94
N PHE A 52 -3.35 14.84 -1.01
CA PHE A 52 -2.10 15.13 -0.35
C PHE A 52 -0.98 15.09 -1.38
N VAL A 53 0.05 15.91 -1.17
CA VAL A 53 1.19 15.98 -2.07
C VAL A 53 2.46 15.75 -1.27
N PHE A 54 3.28 14.83 -1.74
CA PHE A 54 4.50 14.38 -1.07
C PHE A 54 5.67 14.35 -2.04
N SER A 55 6.88 14.29 -1.50
CA SER A 55 8.05 13.83 -2.24
C SER A 55 7.80 12.39 -2.71
N GLU A 56 7.94 12.14 -4.00
CA GLU A 56 7.73 10.80 -4.60
C GLU A 56 8.66 9.77 -3.95
N ARG A 57 9.92 10.15 -3.75
CA ARG A 57 10.91 9.27 -3.13
C ARG A 57 10.51 8.88 -1.72
N ASP A 58 10.19 9.86 -0.88
CA ASP A 58 9.94 9.64 0.54
C ASP A 58 8.63 8.86 0.74
N PHE A 59 7.59 9.21 -0.02
CA PHE A 59 6.32 8.50 0.02
C PHE A 59 6.51 7.02 -0.35
N LEU A 60 7.20 6.72 -1.45
CA LEU A 60 7.42 5.35 -1.88
C LEU A 60 8.33 4.58 -0.91
N SER A 61 9.40 5.18 -0.41
CA SER A 61 10.30 4.50 0.53
C SER A 61 9.61 4.19 1.85
N GLU A 62 8.90 5.15 2.43
CA GLU A 62 8.18 4.94 3.69
C GLU A 62 7.06 3.92 3.52
N THR A 63 6.29 4.00 2.43
CA THR A 63 5.20 3.04 2.20
C THR A 63 5.72 1.61 2.05
N LEU A 64 6.79 1.40 1.27
CA LEU A 64 7.37 0.08 1.07
C LEU A 64 8.05 -0.46 2.34
N ASN A 65 8.74 0.39 3.10
CA ASN A 65 9.34 0.00 4.37
C ASN A 65 8.28 -0.45 5.38
N ASN A 66 7.18 0.31 5.50
CA ASN A 66 6.08 -0.06 6.41
C ASN A 66 5.35 -1.33 5.93
N ALA A 67 5.19 -1.52 4.63
CA ALA A 67 4.64 -2.76 4.08
C ALA A 67 5.52 -3.98 4.42
N ALA A 68 6.84 -3.88 4.24
CA ALA A 68 7.78 -4.94 4.59
C ALA A 68 7.69 -5.29 6.08
N LEU A 69 7.74 -4.29 6.97
CA LEU A 69 7.59 -4.48 8.42
C LEU A 69 6.26 -5.15 8.79
N PHE A 70 5.17 -4.83 8.08
CA PHE A 70 3.89 -5.48 8.31
C PHE A 70 3.94 -6.97 7.95
N PHE A 71 4.46 -7.33 6.77
CA PHE A 71 4.55 -8.72 6.34
C PHE A 71 5.52 -9.53 7.21
N GLU A 72 6.64 -8.95 7.64
CA GLU A 72 7.56 -9.59 8.60
C GLU A 72 6.86 -9.90 9.93
N ARG A 73 6.06 -8.96 10.45
CA ARG A 73 5.28 -9.17 11.68
C ARG A 73 4.20 -10.23 11.48
N MET A 74 3.51 -10.23 10.34
CA MET A 74 2.52 -11.28 10.05
C MET A 74 3.16 -12.66 9.98
N GLN A 75 4.33 -12.79 9.35
CA GLN A 75 5.06 -14.06 9.28
C GLN A 75 5.42 -14.55 10.69
N SER A 76 5.97 -13.67 11.53
CA SER A 76 6.28 -14.01 12.93
C SER A 76 5.07 -14.48 13.72
N LEU A 77 3.90 -13.88 13.51
CA LEU A 77 2.67 -14.30 14.17
C LEU A 77 2.18 -15.67 13.70
N ILE A 78 2.43 -16.04 12.44
CA ILE A 78 2.08 -17.36 11.90
C ILE A 78 3.03 -18.43 12.44
N ASP A 79 4.33 -18.14 12.49
CA ASP A 79 5.36 -19.07 12.94
C ASP A 79 5.22 -19.41 14.44
N ASP A 80 4.66 -18.50 15.24
CA ASP A 80 4.38 -18.71 16.67
C ASP A 80 3.11 -19.55 16.94
N VAL A 81 2.31 -19.87 15.92
CA VAL A 81 1.12 -20.73 16.07
C VAL A 81 1.51 -22.19 15.86
N ASP A 82 1.41 -22.99 16.94
CA ASP A 82 1.60 -24.43 16.87
C ASP A 82 0.36 -25.13 16.29
N TYR A 83 0.40 -25.40 14.98
CA TYR A 83 -0.67 -26.10 14.25
C TYR A 83 -0.75 -27.62 14.56
N THR A 84 0.05 -28.16 15.48
CA THR A 84 0.06 -29.60 15.78
C THR A 84 -1.16 -30.11 16.55
N HIS A 85 -2.04 -29.23 17.04
CA HIS A 85 -3.19 -29.61 17.87
C HIS A 85 -4.54 -29.75 17.14
N ASP A 86 -4.62 -29.44 15.84
CA ASP A 86 -5.87 -29.45 15.06
C ASP A 86 -5.91 -30.50 13.92
N LEU A 87 -5.06 -31.54 13.96
CA LEU A 87 -5.05 -32.67 13.00
C LEU A 87 -5.53 -33.99 13.62
#